data_AF-A0AB33TX08-F1
#
_entry.id   AF-A0AB33TX08-F1
#
_cell.length_a   1.000
_cell.length_b   1.000
_cell.length_c   1.000
_cell.angle_alpha   90.00
_cell.angle_beta   90.00
_cell.angle_gamma   90.00
#
_symmetry.space_group_name_H-M   'P 1'
#
loop_
_entity.id
_entity.type
_entity.pdbx_description
1 polymer ?
#
loop_
_entity_poly.entity_id
_entity_poly.type
_entity_poly.pdbx_seq_one_letter_code
_entity_poly.pdbx_strand_id
1 'polypeptide(L)' 'MKHAKGAKMPRGSKAAIMQYKIPIPPLPEQEKIVAILDKFDTLTHSVSEGLPYEIALRRKQYEYYREQLLAFR' A
#
# COMPACT_ATOMS: atom_id res chain seq x y z
N MET A 1 -14.46 -20.18 1.82
CA MET A 1 -14.13 -19.89 0.41
C MET A 1 -15.40 -19.92 -0.46
N LYS A 2 -16.24 -18.87 -0.43
CA LYS A 2 -17.58 -18.92 -1.08
C LYS A 2 -17.59 -18.61 -2.59
N HIS A 3 -16.49 -18.08 -3.16
CA HIS A 3 -16.45 -17.66 -4.57
C HIS A 3 -15.23 -18.15 -5.36
N ALA A 4 -14.45 -19.06 -4.78
CA ALA A 4 -13.28 -19.67 -5.42
C ALA A 4 -13.67 -20.94 -6.19
N LYS A 5 -13.24 -21.06 -7.45
CA LYS A 5 -13.35 -22.28 -8.27
C LYS A 5 -11.97 -22.89 -8.50
N GLY A 6 -11.86 -24.22 -8.35
CA GLY A 6 -10.64 -25.00 -8.51
C GLY A 6 -9.95 -25.29 -7.17
N ALA A 7 -9.52 -26.55 -6.96
CA ALA A 7 -8.85 -26.98 -5.72
C ALA A 7 -7.33 -26.75 -5.77
N LYS A 8 -6.70 -26.90 -6.94
CA LYS A 8 -5.25 -26.75 -7.14
C LYS A 8 -4.82 -25.29 -7.38
N MET A 9 -5.64 -24.52 -8.07
CA MET A 9 -5.45 -23.08 -8.33
C MET A 9 -6.80 -22.36 -8.19
N PRO A 10 -7.19 -21.96 -6.98
CA PRO A 10 -8.47 -21.29 -6.76
C PRO A 10 -8.50 -19.93 -7.47
N ARG A 11 -9.52 -19.72 -8.32
CA ARG A 11 -9.79 -18.44 -8.98
C ARG A 11 -11.15 -17.88 -8.60
N GLY A 12 -11.27 -16.55 -8.58
CA GLY A 12 -12.55 -15.89 -8.38
C GLY A 12 -13.55 -16.23 -9.50
N SER A 13 -14.80 -16.50 -9.12
CA SER A 13 -15.89 -16.73 -10.09
C SER A 13 -16.29 -15.41 -10.76
N LYS A 14 -16.13 -15.31 -12.09
CA LYS A 14 -16.54 -14.13 -12.88
C LYS A 14 -17.99 -13.74 -12.62
N ALA A 15 -18.90 -14.71 -12.62
CA ALA A 15 -20.32 -14.47 -12.35
C ALA A 15 -20.56 -13.88 -10.94
N ALA A 16 -19.81 -14.33 -9.94
CA ALA A 16 -19.95 -13.82 -8.58
C ALA A 16 -19.41 -12.38 -8.47
N ILE A 17 -18.30 -12.07 -9.14
CA ILE A 17 -17.73 -10.71 -9.17
C ILE A 17 -18.72 -9.73 -9.82
N MET A 18 -19.31 -10.10 -10.96
CA MET A 18 -20.26 -9.23 -11.68
C MET A 18 -21.57 -9.00 -10.93
N GLN A 19 -21.96 -9.93 -10.05
CA GLN A 19 -23.18 -9.81 -9.24
C GLN A 19 -22.95 -9.10 -7.91
N TYR A 20 -21.70 -8.81 -7.55
CA TYR A 20 -21.37 -8.15 -6.29
C TYR A 20 -21.83 -6.69 -6.33
N LYS A 21 -22.76 -6.34 -5.43
CA LYS A 21 -23.27 -4.97 -5.32
C LYS A 21 -22.30 -4.13 -4.50
N ILE A 22 -21.78 -3.08 -5.11
CA ILE A 22 -20.94 -2.08 -4.44
C ILE A 22 -21.83 -0.88 -4.07
N PRO A 23 -21.80 -0.38 -2.83
CA PRO A 23 -22.49 0.85 -2.48
C PRO A 23 -21.82 2.04 -3.18
N ILE A 24 -22.63 2.88 -3.83
CA ILE A 24 -22.15 4.09 -4.51
C ILE A 24 -22.77 5.30 -3.80
N PRO A 25 -22.03 5.98 -2.89
CA PRO A 25 -22.53 7.17 -2.20
C PRO A 25 -22.56 8.40 -3.16
N PRO A 26 -23.10 9.57 -2.74
CA PRO A 26 -23.03 10.79 -3.54
C PRO A 26 -21.59 11.24 -3.85
N LEU A 27 -21.38 11.91 -4.98
CA LEU A 27 -20.05 12.34 -5.43
C LEU A 27 -19.22 13.09 -4.37
N PRO A 28 -19.77 14.06 -3.61
CA PRO A 28 -18.98 14.76 -2.59
C PRO A 28 -18.45 13.84 -1.49
N GLU A 29 -19.20 12.79 -1.15
CA GLU A 29 -18.79 11.81 -0.16
C GLU A 29 -17.73 10.86 -0.73
N GLN A 30 -17.85 10.47 -2.01
CA GLN A 30 -16.82 9.70 -2.71
C GLN A 30 -15.47 10.44 -2.71
N GLU A 31 -15.46 11.72 -3.10
CA GLU A 31 -14.25 12.55 -3.14
C GLU A 31 -13.59 12.65 -1.76
N LYS A 32 -14.40 12.86 -0.71
CA LYS A 32 -13.91 12.92 0.66
C LYS A 32 -13.29 11.60 1.11
N ILE A 33 -13.94 10.47 0.81
CA ILE A 33 -13.43 9.14 1.17
C ILE A 33 -12.10 8.90 0.45
N VAL A 34 -12.05 9.14 -0.87
CA VAL A 34 -10.84 8.94 -1.68
C VAL A 34 -9.69 9.82 -1.19
N ALA A 35 -9.92 11.10 -0.93
CA ALA A 35 -8.87 11.99 -0.43
C ALA A 35 -8.24 11.51 0.89
N ILE A 36 -9.02 10.92 1.78
CA ILE A 36 -8.52 10.35 3.03
C ILE A 36 -7.70 9.09 2.74
N LEU A 37 -8.24 8.17 1.93
CA LEU A 37 -7.58 6.91 1.61
C LEU A 37 -6.28 7.12 0.85
N ASP A 38 -6.26 8.03 -0.14
CA ASP A 38 -5.06 8.37 -0.93
C ASP A 38 -3.95 8.95 -0.05
N LYS A 39 -4.32 9.76 0.96
CA LYS A 39 -3.34 10.29 1.93
C LYS A 39 -2.70 9.17 2.75
N PHE A 40 -3.49 8.21 3.21
CA PHE A 40 -2.96 7.06 3.95
C PHE A 40 -2.11 6.15 3.07
N ASP A 41 -2.57 5.88 1.85
CA ASP A 41 -1.82 5.06 0.90
C ASP A 41 -0.47 5.69 0.55
N THR A 42 -0.47 6.98 0.23
CA THR A 42 0.76 7.74 -0.04
C THR A 42 1.72 7.69 1.15
N LEU A 43 1.22 7.87 2.38
CA LEU A 43 2.06 7.85 3.58
C LEU A 43 2.69 6.46 3.82
N THR A 44 1.99 5.37 3.47
CA THR A 44 2.38 4.01 3.88
C THR A 44 3.08 3.21 2.79
N HIS A 45 2.76 3.45 1.51
CA HIS A 45 3.23 2.64 0.41
C HIS A 45 4.07 3.40 -0.62
N SER A 46 4.06 4.73 -0.62
CA SER A 46 4.85 5.50 -1.57
C SER A 46 6.34 5.25 -1.39
N VAL A 47 7.05 5.09 -2.51
CA VAL A 47 8.52 4.92 -2.54
C VAL A 47 9.25 6.24 -2.75
N SER A 48 8.54 7.27 -3.22
CA SER A 48 9.07 8.62 -3.44
C SER A 48 8.76 9.56 -2.27
N GLU A 49 7.76 9.23 -1.46
CA GLU A 49 7.30 10.00 -0.30
C GLU A 49 6.89 9.04 0.82
N GLY A 50 6.53 9.55 2.00
CA GLY A 50 6.03 8.73 3.09
C GLY A 50 7.07 7.85 3.79
N LEU A 51 6.60 6.86 4.54
CA LEU A 51 7.42 6.04 5.44
C LEU A 51 8.50 5.21 4.72
N PRO A 52 8.23 4.53 3.59
CA PRO A 52 9.26 3.75 2.90
C PRO A 52 10.43 4.62 2.43
N TYR A 53 10.14 5.82 1.92
CA TYR A 53 11.15 6.78 1.49
C TYR A 53 12.01 7.27 2.67
N GLU A 54 11.38 7.68 3.78
CA GLU A 54 12.10 8.10 4.99
C GLU A 54 12.98 6.98 5.55
N ILE A 55 12.48 5.75 5.63
CA ILE A 55 13.27 4.59 6.10
C ILE A 55 14.49 4.37 5.21
N ALA A 56 14.35 4.48 3.89
CA ALA A 56 15.47 4.34 2.97
C ALA A 56 16.54 5.42 3.17
N LEU A 57 16.13 6.67 3.38
CA LEU A 57 17.04 7.77 3.70
C LEU A 57 17.75 7.55 5.04
N ARG A 58 17.02 7.14 6.08
CA ARG A 58 17.59 6.88 7.41
C ARG A 58 18.59 5.72 7.40
N ARG A 59 18.36 4.70 6.58
CA ARG A 59 19.32 3.60 6.39
C ARG A 59 20.62 4.09 5.76
N LYS A 60 20.53 4.90 4.69
CA LYS A 60 21.72 5.52 4.06
C LYS A 60 22.50 6.39 5.03
N GLN A 61 21.78 7.21 5.80
CA GLN A 61 22.37 8.07 6.83
C GLN A 61 23.08 7.24 7.91
N TYR A 62 22.45 6.16 8.38
CA TYR A 62 23.05 5.25 9.35
C TYR A 62 24.32 4.58 8.81
N GLU A 63 24.30 4.07 7.58
CA GLU A 63 25.45 3.44 6.94
C GLU A 63 26.64 4.40 6.85
N TYR A 64 26.39 5.63 6.38
CA TYR A 64 27.41 6.67 6.31
C TYR A 64 28.07 6.93 7.67
N TYR A 65 27.29 7.17 8.72
CA TYR A 65 27.86 7.44 10.04
C TYR A 65 28.55 6.23 10.67
N ARG A 66 28.03 5.01 10.42
CA ARG A 66 28.68 3.77 10.86
C ARG A 66 30.07 3.64 10.24
N GLU A 67 30.20 3.90 8.94
CA GLU A 67 31.49 3.82 8.24
C GLU A 67 32.47 4.89 8.72
N GLN A 68 32.00 6.12 8.94
CA GLN A 68 32.83 7.17 9.54
C GLN A 68 33.38 6.75 10.91
N LEU A 69 32.53 6.21 11.79
CA LEU A 69 32.93 5.73 13.11
C LEU A 69 33.97 4.60 13.04
N LEU A 70 33.81 3.68 12.09
CA LEU A 70 34.74 2.57 11.88
C LEU A 70 36.06 3.02 11.26
N ALA A 71 36.08 4.11 10.49
CA ALA A 71 37.31 4.67 9.91
C ALA A 71 38.24 5.36 10.93
N PHE A 72 37.74 5.68 12.13
CA PHE A 72 38.55 6.20 13.24
C PHE A 72 39.18 5.10 14.12
N ARG A 73 38.88 3.83 13.87
CA ARG A 73 39.45 2.67 14.59
C ARG A 73 40.62 2.04 13.85
#